data_AF-A0A938MST2-F1
#
_entry.id   AF-A0A938MST2-F1
#
_cell.length_a   1.000
_cell.length_b   1.000
_cell.length_c   1.000
_cell.angle_alpha   90.00
_cell.angle_beta   90.00
_cell.angle_gamma   90.00
#
_symmetry.space_group_name_H-M   'P 1'
#
loop_
_entity.id
_entity.type
_entity.pdbx_description
1 polymer ?
#
loop_
_entity_poly.entity_id
_entity_poly.type
_entity_poly.pdbx_seq_one_letter_code
_entity_poly.pdbx_strand_id
1 'polypeptide(L)' 'MNVRWQKLIEVVLGCVMAMTTQNRSAGESPGQELYRAFTRAPKVGEKAPDIQLYDAEGRPFRLGQLRGHYTVLVFGCLT' A
#
# COMPACT_ATOMS: atom_id res chain seq x y z
N MET A 1 57.09 -18.33 6.46
CA MET A 1 55.62 -18.50 6.31
C MET A 1 54.97 -17.21 6.79
N ASN A 2 54.30 -16.39 5.94
CA ASN A 2 53.46 -15.27 6.43
C ASN A 2 52.55 -14.55 5.39
N VAL A 3 52.40 -15.07 4.17
CA VAL A 3 51.56 -14.41 3.11
C VAL A 3 50.13 -14.96 3.01
N ARG A 4 49.77 -16.02 3.76
CA ARG A 4 48.44 -16.65 3.72
C ARG A 4 47.38 -15.92 4.55
N TRP A 5 47.76 -15.22 5.61
CA TRP A 5 46.82 -14.48 6.47
C TRP A 5 46.44 -13.10 5.93
N GLN A 6 47.32 -12.47 5.14
CA GLN A 6 47.07 -11.16 4.54
C GLN A 6 45.98 -11.22 3.46
N LYS A 7 45.93 -12.33 2.70
CA LYS A 7 44.88 -12.57 1.69
C LYS A 7 43.48 -12.80 2.29
N LEU A 8 43.41 -13.27 3.54
CA LEU A 8 42.12 -13.49 4.22
C LEU A 8 41.50 -12.16 4.69
N ILE A 9 42.33 -11.18 5.07
CA ILE A 9 41.85 -9.86 5.49
C ILE A 9 41.19 -9.11 4.32
N GLU A 10 41.75 -9.18 3.11
CA GLU A 10 41.18 -8.50 1.95
C GLU A 10 39.83 -9.06 1.51
N VAL A 11 39.64 -10.39 1.55
CA VAL A 11 38.37 -11.02 1.18
C VAL A 11 37.25 -10.64 2.15
N VAL A 12 37.54 -10.62 3.45
CA VAL A 12 36.56 -10.23 4.48
C VAL A 12 36.18 -8.76 4.35
N LEU A 13 37.16 -7.88 4.08
CA LEU A 13 36.90 -6.45 3.87
C LEU A 13 36.07 -6.19 2.61
N GLY A 14 36.30 -6.96 1.54
CA GLY A 14 35.49 -6.90 0.31
C GLY A 14 34.04 -7.36 0.51
N CYS A 15 33.80 -8.42 1.29
CA CYS A 15 32.46 -8.92 1.56
C CYS A 15 31.61 -7.94 2.39
N VAL A 16 32.20 -7.23 3.35
CA VAL A 16 31.46 -6.28 4.20
C VAL A 16 30.97 -5.07 3.40
N MET A 17 31.74 -4.60 2.42
CA MET A 17 31.34 -3.50 1.52
C MET A 17 30.23 -3.88 0.53
N ALA A 18 30.15 -5.16 0.13
CA ALA A 18 29.10 -5.64 -0.76
C ALA A 18 27.72 -5.75 -0.09
N MET A 19 27.67 -5.85 1.25
CA MET A 19 26.42 -6.04 1.99
C MET A 19 25.72 -4.73 2.37
N THR A 20 26.37 -3.56 2.23
CA THR A 20 25.76 -2.27 2.62
C THR A 20 25.00 -1.56 1.51
N THR A 21 24.96 -2.09 0.28
CA THR A 21 24.39 -1.38 -0.89
C THR A 21 22.94 -1.74 -1.23
N GLN A 22 22.19 -2.41 -0.36
CA GLN A 22 20.82 -2.81 -0.71
C GLN A 22 19.83 -2.64 0.43
N ASN A 23 19.48 -1.39 0.74
CA ASN A 23 18.20 -1.10 1.38
C ASN A 23 17.60 0.21 0.85
N ARG A 24 17.20 0.22 -0.42
CA ARG A 24 16.29 1.23 -0.94
C ARG A 24 14.86 0.72 -0.76
N SER A 25 14.28 1.01 0.40
CA SER A 25 12.82 0.91 0.57
C SER A 25 12.21 2.02 -0.29
N ALA A 26 11.74 1.65 -1.48
CA ALA A 26 10.97 2.56 -2.33
C ALA A 26 9.67 2.91 -1.58
N GLY A 27 9.57 4.16 -1.11
CA GLY A 27 8.34 4.65 -0.50
C GLY A 27 7.21 4.66 -1.54
N GLU A 28 6.19 3.83 -1.34
CA GLU A 28 4.95 3.91 -2.10
C GLU A 28 4.29 5.26 -1.78
N SER A 29 3.99 6.04 -2.82
CA SER A 29 3.32 7.33 -2.62
C SER A 29 1.84 7.09 -2.29
N PRO A 30 1.22 7.87 -1.38
CA PRO A 30 -0.18 7.72 -1.01
C PRO A 30 -1.15 7.72 -2.22
N GLY A 31 -0.78 8.43 -3.29
CA GLY A 31 -1.55 8.45 -4.54
C GLY A 31 -1.52 7.13 -5.33
N GLN A 32 -0.42 6.36 -5.27
CA GLN A 32 -0.35 5.06 -5.94
C GLN A 32 -1.25 4.01 -5.29
N GLU A 33 -1.41 4.05 -3.97
CA GLU A 33 -2.29 3.15 -3.24
C GLU A 33 -3.77 3.41 -3.59
N LEU A 34 -4.17 4.69 -3.57
CA LEU A 34 -5.51 5.12 -3.99
C LEU A 34 -5.82 4.74 -5.43
N TYR A 35 -4.88 4.94 -6.35
CA TYR A 35 -5.05 4.57 -7.76
C TYR A 35 -5.29 3.05 -7.93
N ARG A 36 -4.56 2.21 -7.19
CA ARG A 36 -4.76 0.75 -7.20
C ARG A 36 -6.13 0.37 -6.62
N ALA A 37 -6.58 1.03 -5.57
CA ALA A 37 -7.90 0.80 -4.99
C ALA A 37 -9.02 1.13 -6.00
N PHE A 38 -8.91 2.25 -6.71
CA PHE A 38 -9.88 2.66 -7.74
C PHE A 38 -9.86 1.78 -8.99
N THR A 39 -8.77 1.05 -9.26
CA THR A 39 -8.73 0.08 -10.37
C THR A 39 -9.77 -1.04 -10.18
N ARG A 40 -10.21 -1.31 -8.95
CA ARG A 40 -11.27 -2.28 -8.63
C ARG A 40 -12.65 -1.64 -8.47
N ALA A 41 -12.79 -0.34 -8.71
CA ALA A 41 -14.06 0.34 -8.61
C ALA A 41 -14.99 -0.07 -9.77
N PRO A 42 -16.32 -0.07 -9.55
CA PRO A 42 -17.28 -0.25 -10.63
C PRO A 42 -17.11 0.82 -11.72
N LYS A 43 -17.31 0.43 -12.97
CA LYS A 43 -17.31 1.37 -14.10
C LYS A 43 -18.63 2.14 -14.17
N VAL A 44 -18.62 3.26 -14.89
CA VAL A 44 -19.84 4.04 -15.15
C VAL A 44 -20.87 3.15 -15.86
N GLY A 45 -22.09 3.12 -15.32
CA GLY A 45 -23.19 2.29 -15.81
C GLY A 45 -23.28 0.91 -15.17
N GLU A 46 -22.25 0.46 -14.46
CA GLU A 46 -22.32 -0.77 -13.65
C GLU A 46 -23.11 -0.52 -12.36
N LYS A 47 -23.67 -1.59 -11.80
CA LYS A 47 -24.39 -1.51 -10.52
C LYS A 47 -23.43 -1.12 -9.40
N ALA A 48 -23.86 -0.22 -8.53
CA ALA A 48 -23.16 0.04 -7.28
C ALA A 48 -23.08 -1.26 -6.45
N PRO A 49 -21.93 -1.50 -5.77
CA PRO A 49 -21.74 -2.67 -4.93
C PRO A 49 -22.68 -2.64 -3.72
N ASP A 50 -22.98 -3.81 -3.17
CA ASP A 50 -23.65 -3.90 -1.89
C ASP A 50 -22.62 -3.70 -0.77
N ILE A 51 -22.69 -2.56 -0.09
CA ILE A 51 -21.77 -2.18 0.99
C ILE A 51 -22.55 -2.03 2.29
N GLN A 52 -22.03 -2.65 3.34
CA GLN A 52 -22.46 -2.42 4.72
C GLN A 52 -21.36 -1.64 5.46
N LEU A 53 -21.74 -0.51 6.04
CA LEU A 53 -20.90 0.46 6.74
C LEU A 53 -21.44 0.66 8.16
N TYR A 54 -20.70 1.40 8.98
CA TYR A 54 -21.18 1.97 10.22
C TYR A 54 -21.13 3.49 10.12
N ASP A 55 -22.13 4.17 10.65
CA ASP A 55 -22.13 5.63 10.75
C ASP A 55 -21.25 6.10 11.93
N ALA A 56 -21.22 7.41 12.16
CA ALA A 56 -20.43 8.02 13.22
C ALA A 56 -20.88 7.59 14.64
N GLU A 57 -22.13 7.14 14.79
CA GLU A 57 -22.68 6.64 16.04
C GLU A 57 -22.52 5.10 16.18
N GLY A 58 -21.87 4.44 15.23
CA GLY A 58 -21.68 3.00 15.21
C GLY A 58 -22.92 2.21 14.82
N ARG A 59 -23.93 2.85 14.21
CA ARG A 59 -25.14 2.16 13.73
C ARG A 59 -24.89 1.55 12.35
N PRO A 60 -25.43 0.35 12.07
CA PRO A 60 -25.25 -0.29 10.77
C PRO A 60 -25.97 0.49 9.68
N PHE A 61 -25.24 0.82 8.61
CA PHE A 61 -25.73 1.50 7.43
C PHE A 61 -25.53 0.62 6.19
N ARG A 62 -26.53 0.50 5.33
CA ARG A 62 -26.39 -0.20 4.04
C ARG A 62 -26.55 0.77 2.89
N LEU A 63 -25.66 0.69 1.91
CA LEU A 63 -25.73 1.56 0.74
C LEU A 63 -27.06 1.42 -0.02
N GLY A 64 -27.68 0.22 0.03
CA GLY A 64 -29.01 -0.03 -0.52
C GLY A 64 -30.14 0.83 0.06
N GLN A 65 -29.95 1.44 1.24
CA GLN A 65 -30.91 2.39 1.83
C GLN A 65 -31.02 3.69 1.02
N LEU A 66 -30.02 4.00 0.19
CA LEU A 66 -29.97 5.21 -0.66
C LEU A 66 -30.59 5.00 -2.05
N ARG A 67 -31.19 3.83 -2.32
CA ARG A 67 -31.83 3.54 -3.61
C ARG A 67 -32.94 4.56 -3.92
N GLY A 68 -32.99 5.01 -5.17
CA GLY A 68 -33.94 6.03 -5.61
C GLY A 68 -33.44 7.47 -5.44
N HIS A 69 -32.31 7.67 -4.75
CA HIS A 69 -31.68 8.98 -4.59
C HIS A 69 -30.38 9.07 -5.37
N TYR A 70 -30.15 10.22 -6.02
CA TYR A 70 -28.83 10.54 -6.56
C TYR A 70 -27.87 10.78 -5.40
N THR A 71 -26.81 9.97 -5.34
CA THR A 71 -25.92 9.90 -4.19
C THR A 71 -24.47 10.02 -4.65
N VAL A 72 -23.69 10.84 -3.95
CA VAL A 72 -22.24 10.96 -4.15
C VAL A 72 -21.54 10.35 -2.93
N LEU A 73 -20.64 9.39 -3.17
CA LEU A 73 -19.80 8.79 -2.14
C LEU A 73 -18.41 9.40 -2.19
N VAL A 74 -17.97 9.96 -1.06
CA VAL A 74 -16.63 10.50 -0.91
C VAL A 74 -15.88 9.63 0.09
N PHE A 75 -14.80 9.00 -0.35
CA PHE A 75 -13.90 8.24 0.51
C PHE A 75 -12.71 9.13 0.88
N GLY A 76 -12.45 9.22 2.17
CA GLY A 76 -11.26 9.89 2.72
C GLY A 76 -10.84 9.16 3.99
N CYS A 77 -9.60 9.36 4.40
CA CYS A 77 -9.17 8.97 5.75
C CYS A 77 -9.33 10.17 6.69
N LEU A 78 -9.91 9.91 7.86
CA LEU A 78 -9.85 10.83 8.97
C LEU A 78 -8.50 10.61 9.67
N THR A 79 -7.43 11.16 9.11
CA THR A 79 -6.12 11.23 9.76
C THR A 79 -6.06 12.41 10.70
#